data_AF-S9VPH4-F1
#
_entry.id   AF-S9VPH4-F1
#
_cell.length_a   1.000
_cell.length_b   1.000
_cell.length_c   1.000
_cell.angle_alpha   90.00
_cell.angle_beta   90.00
_cell.angle_gamma   90.00
#
_symmetry.space_group_name_H-M   'P 1'
#
loop_
_entity.id
_entity.type
_entity.pdbx_description
1 polymer ?
#
loop_
_entity_poly.entity_id
_entity_poly.type
_entity_poly.pdbx_seq_one_letter_code
_entity_poly.pdbx_strand_id
1 'polypeptide(L)'
;MLISQTIRGEIDPKLLPSGSPQGSSAAVALSDPALRQDLSLYPADMSFLDTYAEKQSAQVLSEDAMLQQANQYFKEVNKREREMNHAAVEYIKKLKAINRRGGDKDGFRYVLPTSVKQVVRDMMAKQGNHNEYVDPEMLISNFGGDDVKDGSDRPIRKKRRGPRRHNDFYQFQVSKQWTKNAENFLRKGRANKSMFEAKKRQRSIKKL
;
A
#
# COMPACT_ATOMS: atom_id res chain seq x y z
N MET A 1 -51.01 -10.14 0.58
CA MET A 1 -50.85 -10.82 1.89
C MET A 1 -50.39 -12.25 1.64
N LEU A 2 -49.32 -12.69 2.35
CA LEU A 2 -48.93 -14.07 2.75
C LEU A 2 -48.74 -15.13 1.62
N ILE A 3 -47.52 -15.58 1.25
CA ILE A 3 -46.60 -16.56 1.93
C ILE A 3 -47.33 -17.92 2.15
N SER A 4 -47.00 -19.07 1.54
CA SER A 4 -45.87 -20.01 1.77
C SER A 4 -45.96 -21.17 0.74
N GLN A 5 -44.90 -21.65 0.06
CA GLN A 5 -44.06 -22.86 0.35
C GLN A 5 -44.86 -24.18 0.51
N THR A 6 -44.54 -25.36 -0.05
CA THR A 6 -43.27 -26.16 -0.01
C THR A 6 -43.46 -27.43 -0.90
N ILE A 7 -42.57 -27.78 -1.85
CA ILE A 7 -41.53 -28.86 -1.87
C ILE A 7 -41.99 -30.29 -1.46
N ARG A 8 -41.89 -31.29 -2.38
CA ARG A 8 -41.09 -32.55 -2.27
C ARG A 8 -41.44 -33.62 -3.33
N GLY A 9 -40.39 -34.33 -3.77
CA GLY A 9 -40.39 -35.59 -4.55
C GLY A 9 -39.82 -35.37 -5.96
N GLU A 10 -38.83 -36.08 -6.49
CA GLU A 10 -38.05 -37.25 -6.10
C GLU A 10 -36.81 -37.25 -7.03
N ILE A 11 -35.67 -37.79 -6.58
CA ILE A 11 -34.39 -37.78 -7.30
C ILE A 11 -34.23 -39.11 -8.04
N ASP A 12 -34.27 -39.09 -9.38
CA ASP A 12 -33.81 -40.19 -10.21
C ASP A 12 -32.34 -39.97 -10.63
N PRO A 13 -31.40 -40.86 -10.27
CA PRO A 13 -29.99 -40.74 -10.65
C PRO A 13 -29.73 -41.52 -11.93
N LYS A 14 -29.96 -40.92 -13.09
CA LYS A 14 -29.38 -41.32 -14.38
C LYS A 14 -29.70 -40.24 -15.40
N LEU A 15 -28.72 -39.39 -15.70
CA LEU A 15 -28.47 -38.70 -16.98
C LEU A 15 -27.37 -37.64 -16.72
N LEU A 16 -26.12 -38.03 -16.95
CA LEU A 16 -25.04 -37.05 -17.18
C LEU A 16 -25.26 -36.41 -18.55
N PRO A 17 -24.99 -35.11 -18.68
CA PRO A 17 -24.04 -34.71 -19.70
C PRO A 17 -22.90 -33.88 -19.12
N SER A 18 -21.72 -34.18 -19.65
CA SER A 18 -20.42 -33.53 -19.46
C SER A 18 -20.50 -32.00 -19.52
N GLY A 19 -20.25 -31.34 -18.38
CA GLY A 19 -19.91 -29.93 -18.33
C GLY A 19 -18.42 -29.75 -18.61
N SER A 20 -18.08 -29.42 -19.84
CA SER A 20 -16.79 -28.82 -20.19
C SER A 20 -16.66 -27.43 -19.52
N PRO A 21 -15.45 -27.02 -19.10
CA PRO A 21 -15.24 -25.67 -18.61
C PRO A 21 -15.47 -24.70 -19.78
N GLN A 22 -16.32 -23.70 -19.57
CA GLN A 22 -16.48 -22.57 -20.48
C GLN A 22 -15.14 -21.84 -20.61
N GLY A 23 -14.37 -22.22 -21.63
CA GLY A 23 -13.25 -21.45 -22.12
C GLY A 23 -13.78 -20.18 -22.79
N SER A 24 -13.22 -19.05 -22.37
CA SER A 24 -13.45 -17.70 -22.84
C SER A 24 -13.61 -17.61 -24.36
N SER A 25 -14.85 -17.46 -24.83
CA SER A 25 -15.23 -17.38 -26.25
C SER A 25 -14.78 -16.08 -26.94
N ALA A 26 -14.16 -15.15 -26.19
CA ALA A 26 -13.71 -13.86 -26.72
C ALA A 26 -12.46 -13.98 -27.61
N ALA A 27 -11.61 -14.98 -27.41
CA ALA A 27 -10.38 -15.13 -28.19
C ALA A 27 -10.63 -15.77 -29.58
N VAL A 28 -11.67 -16.60 -29.72
CA VAL A 28 -12.03 -17.27 -30.99
C VAL A 28 -12.80 -16.33 -31.92
N ALA A 29 -13.52 -15.33 -31.39
CA ALA A 29 -14.30 -14.38 -32.17
C ALA A 29 -13.45 -13.38 -33.00
N LEU A 30 -12.16 -13.21 -32.68
CA LEU A 30 -11.27 -12.27 -33.39
C LEU A 30 -10.58 -12.89 -34.62
N SER A 31 -10.61 -14.21 -34.76
CA SER A 31 -10.02 -14.93 -35.89
C SER A 31 -11.04 -15.37 -36.96
N ASP A 32 -12.33 -15.10 -36.73
CA ASP A 32 -13.40 -15.45 -37.67
C ASP A 32 -13.54 -14.34 -38.75
N PRO A 33 -13.26 -14.61 -40.04
CA PRO A 33 -13.33 -13.61 -41.11
C PRO A 33 -14.72 -13.01 -41.31
N ALA A 34 -15.77 -13.62 -40.75
CA ALA A 34 -17.13 -13.10 -40.79
C ALA A 34 -17.35 -11.85 -39.90
N LEU A 35 -16.64 -11.74 -38.77
CA LEU A 35 -16.75 -10.59 -37.84
C LEU A 35 -15.95 -9.37 -38.30
N ARG A 36 -15.03 -9.54 -39.27
CA ARG A 36 -14.28 -8.44 -39.92
C ARG A 36 -15.12 -7.63 -40.92
N GLN A 37 -16.33 -8.07 -41.25
CA GLN A 37 -17.15 -7.44 -42.30
C GLN A 37 -17.95 -6.23 -41.82
N ASP A 38 -18.07 -5.99 -40.51
CA ASP A 38 -18.72 -4.78 -40.00
C ASP A 38 -17.74 -3.60 -40.04
N LEU A 39 -17.66 -2.97 -41.22
CA LEU A 39 -16.77 -1.85 -41.57
C LEU A 39 -16.96 -0.60 -40.67
N SER A 40 -18.03 -0.58 -39.87
CA SER A 40 -18.34 0.48 -38.92
C SER A 40 -17.63 0.33 -37.57
N LEU A 41 -17.31 -0.91 -37.18
CA LEU A 41 -16.66 -1.25 -35.90
C LEU A 41 -15.13 -1.39 -36.05
N TYR A 42 -14.65 -1.72 -37.24
CA TYR A 42 -13.24 -1.85 -37.55
C TYR A 42 -12.88 -1.02 -38.80
N PRO A 43 -12.12 0.08 -38.65
CA PRO A 43 -11.66 0.87 -39.78
C PRO A 43 -10.85 0.02 -40.76
N ALA A 44 -11.02 0.25 -42.06
CA ALA A 44 -10.34 -0.51 -43.12
C ALA A 44 -8.80 -0.44 -43.06
N ASP A 45 -8.24 0.60 -42.43
CA ASP A 45 -6.80 0.85 -42.38
C ASP A 45 -6.13 0.17 -41.17
N MET A 46 -6.39 -1.13 -41.00
CA MET A 46 -5.77 -1.96 -39.95
C MET A 46 -4.62 -2.82 -40.49
N SER A 47 -3.91 -2.35 -41.52
CA SER A 47 -2.72 -3.01 -42.07
C SER A 47 -1.60 -3.20 -41.03
N PHE A 48 -1.54 -2.33 -40.02
CA PHE A 48 -0.66 -2.51 -38.86
C PHE A 48 -1.05 -3.73 -38.03
N LEU A 49 -2.34 -3.99 -37.81
CA LEU A 49 -2.80 -5.16 -37.06
C LEU A 49 -2.56 -6.45 -37.83
N ASP A 50 -2.75 -6.46 -39.15
CA ASP A 50 -2.46 -7.63 -39.96
C ASP A 50 -0.95 -7.93 -39.97
N THR A 51 -0.10 -6.93 -40.16
CA THR A 51 1.37 -7.10 -40.08
C THR A 51 1.85 -7.47 -38.67
N TYR A 52 1.17 -7.00 -37.62
CA TYR A 52 1.45 -7.38 -36.24
C TYR A 52 0.97 -8.81 -35.96
N ALA A 53 -0.23 -9.18 -36.40
CA ALA A 53 -0.78 -10.51 -36.27
C ALA A 53 0.09 -11.53 -37.01
N GLU A 54 0.54 -11.23 -38.24
CA GLU A 54 1.46 -12.08 -39.00
C GLU A 54 2.82 -12.26 -38.30
N LYS A 55 3.36 -11.19 -37.70
CA LYS A 55 4.60 -11.26 -36.91
C LYS A 55 4.45 -12.10 -35.64
N GLN A 56 3.31 -12.01 -34.96
CA GLN A 56 3.04 -12.77 -33.73
C GLN A 56 2.62 -14.21 -34.01
N SER A 57 1.83 -14.46 -35.06
CA SER A 57 1.41 -15.80 -35.49
C SER A 57 2.55 -16.58 -36.14
N ALA A 58 3.57 -15.91 -36.67
CA ALA A 58 4.81 -16.58 -37.09
C ALA A 58 5.60 -17.13 -35.89
N GLN A 59 5.32 -16.68 -34.66
CA GLN A 59 5.86 -17.22 -33.41
C GLN A 59 4.80 -18.09 -32.72
N VAL A 60 4.40 -19.20 -33.34
CA VAL A 60 3.70 -20.28 -32.61
C VAL A 60 4.73 -20.95 -31.69
N LEU A 61 4.95 -20.36 -30.51
CA LEU A 61 5.79 -20.92 -29.47
C LEU A 61 5.04 -22.06 -28.78
N SER A 62 5.75 -23.12 -28.41
CA SER A 62 5.19 -24.13 -27.51
C SER A 62 4.81 -23.48 -26.17
N GLU A 63 3.80 -24.01 -25.51
CA GLU A 63 3.32 -23.50 -24.21
C GLU A 63 4.46 -23.35 -23.19
N ASP A 64 5.35 -24.34 -23.13
CA ASP A 64 6.54 -24.33 -22.27
C ASP A 64 7.52 -23.20 -22.62
N ALA A 65 7.72 -22.90 -23.92
CA ALA A 65 8.59 -21.83 -24.36
C ALA A 65 8.01 -20.45 -24.01
N MET A 66 6.70 -20.27 -24.14
CA MET A 66 6.02 -19.04 -23.72
C MET A 66 6.14 -18.81 -22.22
N LEU A 67 5.98 -19.86 -21.40
CA LEU A 67 6.16 -19.78 -19.95
C LEU A 67 7.60 -19.43 -19.56
N GLN A 68 8.59 -19.99 -20.25
CA GLN A 68 10.00 -19.65 -20.01
C GLN A 68 10.28 -18.18 -20.37
N GLN A 69 9.77 -17.70 -21.50
CA GLN A 69 9.91 -16.30 -21.92
C GLN A 69 9.23 -15.34 -20.94
N ALA A 70 8.01 -15.64 -20.49
CA ALA A 70 7.31 -14.84 -19.49
C ALA A 70 8.10 -14.78 -18.17
N ASN A 71 8.64 -15.91 -17.71
CA ASN A 71 9.46 -15.96 -16.50
C ASN A 71 10.76 -15.14 -16.64
N GLN A 72 11.41 -15.18 -17.81
CA GLN A 72 12.60 -14.36 -18.08
C GLN A 72 12.24 -12.88 -18.07
N TYR A 73 11.16 -12.49 -18.76
CA TYR A 73 10.66 -11.13 -18.79
C TYR A 73 10.40 -10.59 -17.37
N PHE A 74 9.65 -11.32 -16.53
CA PHE A 74 9.39 -10.89 -15.17
C PHE A 74 10.66 -10.80 -14.31
N LYS A 75 11.66 -11.65 -14.52
CA LYS A 75 12.97 -11.53 -13.84
C LYS A 75 13.68 -10.24 -14.24
N GLU A 76 13.67 -9.90 -15.52
CA GLU A 76 14.29 -8.68 -16.04
C GLU A 76 13.58 -7.42 -15.56
N VAL A 77 12.25 -7.40 -15.61
CA VAL A 77 11.43 -6.30 -15.08
C VAL A 77 11.69 -6.10 -13.59
N ASN A 78 11.69 -7.18 -12.80
CA ASN A 78 11.98 -7.12 -11.36
C ASN A 78 13.40 -6.60 -11.08
N LYS A 79 14.38 -6.99 -11.90
CA LYS A 79 15.76 -6.50 -11.77
C LYS A 79 15.81 -4.99 -12.05
N ARG A 80 15.19 -4.54 -13.14
CA ARG A 80 15.11 -3.12 -13.51
C ARG A 80 14.40 -2.29 -12.44
N GLU A 81 13.30 -2.80 -11.88
CA GLU A 81 12.57 -2.14 -10.79
C GLU A 81 13.46 -1.97 -9.54
N ARG A 82 14.21 -3.02 -9.15
CA ARG A 82 15.14 -2.95 -8.03
C ARG A 82 16.24 -1.93 -8.24
N GLU A 83 16.81 -1.87 -9.44
CA GLU A 83 17.85 -0.89 -9.80
C GLU A 83 17.32 0.54 -9.70
N MET A 84 16.12 0.80 -10.22
CA MET A 84 15.47 2.11 -10.15
C MET A 84 15.12 2.50 -8.71
N ASN A 85 14.57 1.58 -7.93
CA ASN A 85 14.29 1.78 -6.52
C ASN A 85 15.58 2.11 -5.74
N HIS A 86 16.66 1.38 -6.01
CA HIS A 86 17.96 1.64 -5.39
C HIS A 86 18.50 3.02 -5.77
N ALA A 87 18.45 3.38 -7.06
CA ALA A 87 18.87 4.69 -7.54
C ALA A 87 18.07 5.84 -6.89
N ALA A 88 16.76 5.67 -6.76
CA ALA A 88 15.88 6.63 -6.08
C ALA A 88 16.21 6.77 -4.59
N VAL A 89 16.50 5.68 -3.89
CA VAL A 89 16.93 5.71 -2.49
C VAL A 89 18.26 6.46 -2.34
N GLU A 90 19.23 6.18 -3.19
CA GLU A 90 20.52 6.87 -3.19
C GLU A 90 20.37 8.36 -3.49
N TYR A 91 19.48 8.73 -4.41
CA TYR A 91 19.15 10.13 -4.68
C TYR A 91 18.56 10.84 -3.45
N ILE A 92 17.59 10.22 -2.77
CA ILE A 92 17.01 10.78 -1.53
C ILE A 92 18.07 10.90 -0.43
N LYS A 93 18.98 9.92 -0.30
CA LYS A 93 20.11 9.99 0.65
C LYS A 93 21.02 11.17 0.35
N LYS A 94 21.36 11.42 -0.91
CA LYS A 94 22.17 12.58 -1.34
C LYS A 94 21.49 13.90 -0.96
N LEU A 95 20.21 14.07 -1.28
CA LEU A 95 19.46 15.28 -0.90
C LEU A 95 19.42 15.47 0.62
N LYS A 96 19.23 14.39 1.39
CA LYS A 96 19.29 14.42 2.86
C LYS A 96 20.65 14.86 3.37
N ALA A 97 21.74 14.37 2.78
CA ALA A 97 23.10 14.74 3.17
C ALA A 97 23.35 16.23 2.93
N ILE A 98 22.94 16.76 1.77
CA ILE A 98 23.04 18.18 1.44
C ILE A 98 22.26 19.03 2.47
N ASN A 99 21.01 18.65 2.74
CA ASN A 99 20.18 19.34 3.73
C ASN A 99 20.70 19.30 5.15
N ARG A 100 21.49 18.28 5.51
CA ARG A 100 22.18 18.20 6.82
C ARG A 100 23.41 19.08 6.88
N ARG A 101 24.08 19.31 5.75
CA ARG A 101 25.26 20.17 5.63
C ARG A 101 24.92 21.67 5.67
N GLY A 102 23.65 22.04 5.59
CA GLY A 102 23.18 23.42 5.65
C GLY A 102 22.42 23.87 4.40
N GLY A 103 22.29 23.00 3.40
CA GLY A 103 21.69 23.33 2.11
C GLY A 103 22.68 23.17 0.97
N ASP A 104 22.25 23.55 -0.22
CA ASP A 104 23.06 23.58 -1.43
C ASP A 104 24.08 24.73 -1.39
N LYS A 105 24.84 24.91 -2.47
CA LYS A 105 25.84 25.98 -2.61
C LYS A 105 25.30 27.37 -2.29
N ASP A 106 24.03 27.61 -2.60
CA ASP A 106 23.32 28.88 -2.34
C ASP A 106 22.65 28.93 -0.94
N GLY A 107 22.81 27.89 -0.12
CA GLY A 107 22.22 27.78 1.22
C GLY A 107 20.78 27.28 1.25
N PHE A 108 20.16 27.01 0.11
CA PHE A 108 18.80 26.48 0.04
C PHE A 108 18.73 24.99 0.38
N ARG A 109 17.71 24.59 1.13
CA ARG A 109 17.47 23.18 1.46
C ARG A 109 16.45 22.59 0.49
N TYR A 110 16.73 21.39 -0.01
CA TYR A 110 15.84 20.65 -0.88
C TYR A 110 14.61 20.14 -0.13
N VAL A 111 13.44 20.22 -0.75
CA VAL A 111 12.26 19.49 -0.26
C VAL A 111 12.47 18.01 -0.53
N LEU A 112 12.38 17.19 0.52
CA LEU A 112 12.58 15.75 0.39
C LEU A 112 11.24 15.06 0.09
N PRO A 113 11.14 14.29 -0.99
CA PRO A 113 9.96 13.49 -1.26
C PRO A 113 9.76 12.44 -0.16
N THR A 114 8.51 12.20 0.20
CA THR A 114 8.13 11.29 1.29
C THR A 114 8.19 9.83 0.88
N SER A 115 8.06 9.55 -0.43
CA SER A 115 8.02 8.20 -1.00
C SER A 115 9.10 8.01 -2.06
N VAL A 116 9.76 6.84 -2.03
CA VAL A 116 10.70 6.41 -3.08
C VAL A 116 9.97 6.23 -4.41
N LYS A 117 8.71 5.77 -4.39
CA LYS A 117 7.89 5.56 -5.60
C LYS A 117 7.75 6.84 -6.42
N GLN A 118 7.54 7.98 -5.76
CA GLN A 118 7.43 9.28 -6.44
C GLN A 118 8.73 9.66 -7.15
N VAL A 119 9.87 9.42 -6.51
CA VAL A 119 11.19 9.67 -7.12
C VAL A 119 11.44 8.74 -8.30
N VAL A 120 11.04 7.47 -8.21
CA VAL A 120 11.15 6.53 -9.34
C VAL A 120 10.30 6.98 -10.51
N ARG A 121 9.07 7.46 -10.27
CA ARG A 121 8.21 8.04 -11.33
C ARG A 121 8.90 9.22 -12.01
N ASP A 122 9.44 10.16 -11.23
CA ASP A 122 10.14 11.34 -11.77
C ASP A 122 11.40 10.95 -12.55
N MET A 123 12.13 9.92 -12.09
CA MET A 123 13.31 9.40 -12.78
C MET A 123 12.93 8.73 -14.10
N MET A 124 11.83 7.97 -14.14
CA MET A 124 11.31 7.37 -15.36
C MET A 124 10.83 8.42 -16.36
N ALA A 125 10.11 9.44 -15.89
CA ALA A 125 9.67 10.57 -16.72
C ALA A 125 10.85 11.30 -17.39
N LYS A 126 11.95 11.50 -16.65
CA LYS A 126 13.16 12.16 -17.16
C LYS A 126 13.98 11.31 -18.12
N GLN A 127 13.86 9.99 -18.07
CA GLN A 127 14.60 9.07 -18.95
C GLN A 127 14.02 9.02 -20.38
N GLY A 128 12.91 9.69 -20.66
CA GLY A 128 12.48 9.95 -22.04
C GLY A 128 11.92 8.75 -22.80
N ASN A 129 11.56 7.65 -22.12
CA ASN A 129 10.83 6.54 -22.74
C ASN A 129 9.35 6.91 -22.96
N HIS A 130 9.08 7.94 -23.76
CA HIS A 130 7.71 8.41 -24.05
C HIS A 130 6.81 7.33 -24.69
N ASN A 131 7.37 6.28 -25.29
CA ASN A 131 6.60 5.19 -25.90
C ASN A 131 6.22 4.07 -24.92
N GLU A 132 6.81 4.04 -23.72
CA GLU A 132 6.58 3.01 -22.69
C GLU A 132 6.09 3.63 -21.37
N TYR A 133 6.31 4.93 -21.19
CA TYR A 133 5.87 5.72 -20.05
C TYR A 133 4.42 6.15 -20.26
N VAL A 134 3.49 5.41 -19.67
CA VAL A 134 2.11 5.85 -19.56
C VAL A 134 2.03 6.84 -18.40
N ASP A 135 1.72 8.10 -18.72
CA ASP A 135 1.55 9.15 -17.71
C ASP A 135 0.35 8.81 -16.81
N PRO A 136 0.57 8.50 -15.51
CA PRO A 136 -0.51 8.12 -14.61
C PRO A 136 -1.40 9.31 -14.23
N GLU A 137 -0.98 10.58 -14.44
CA GLU A 137 -1.89 11.72 -14.25
C GLU A 137 -2.95 11.80 -15.36
N MET A 138 -2.66 11.21 -16.53
CA MET A 138 -3.65 11.01 -17.59
C MET A 138 -4.52 9.76 -17.37
N LEU A 139 -4.07 8.82 -16.54
CA LEU A 139 -4.86 7.67 -16.11
C LEU A 139 -5.65 8.03 -14.85
N ILE A 140 -6.87 8.56 -15.04
CA ILE A 140 -7.83 8.74 -13.94
C ILE A 140 -8.22 7.34 -13.44
N SER A 141 -7.48 6.83 -12.46
CA SER A 141 -7.78 5.56 -11.82
C SER A 141 -9.04 5.71 -10.96
N ASN A 142 -10.17 5.25 -11.46
CA ASN A 142 -11.40 5.11 -10.67
C ASN A 142 -11.26 4.03 -9.58
N PHE A 143 -10.18 3.24 -9.58
CA PHE A 143 -9.80 2.36 -8.48
C PHE A 143 -8.97 3.17 -7.47
N GLY A 144 -9.62 3.61 -6.40
CA GLY A 144 -9.04 4.50 -5.38
C GLY A 144 -7.91 3.85 -4.58
N GLY A 145 -6.68 3.91 -5.10
CA GLY A 145 -5.53 3.24 -4.49
C GLY A 145 -4.23 4.04 -4.38
N ASP A 146 -4.01 5.12 -5.15
CA ASP A 146 -2.68 5.74 -5.21
C ASP A 146 -2.47 6.95 -4.28
N ASP A 147 -3.56 7.51 -3.72
CA ASP A 147 -3.50 8.68 -2.81
C ASP A 147 -3.58 8.32 -1.31
N VAL A 148 -3.68 7.04 -0.98
CA VAL A 148 -3.65 6.64 0.43
C VAL A 148 -2.21 6.76 0.89
N LYS A 149 -1.91 7.84 1.63
CA LYS A 149 -0.74 7.90 2.49
C LYS A 149 -0.71 6.57 3.25
N ASP A 150 0.25 5.72 2.93
CA ASP A 150 0.69 4.58 3.75
C ASP A 150 1.23 5.16 5.07
N GLY A 151 0.30 5.65 5.86
CA GLY A 151 0.50 6.40 7.07
C GLY A 151 0.84 5.44 8.17
N SER A 152 2.10 4.99 8.18
CA SER A 152 2.82 4.62 9.39
C SER A 152 2.02 3.72 10.33
N ASP A 153 1.94 2.43 10.00
CA ASP A 153 1.30 1.40 10.82
C ASP A 153 2.11 1.01 12.07
N ARG A 154 2.86 1.97 12.62
CA ARG A 154 3.40 1.88 13.97
C ARG A 154 2.72 2.96 14.80
N PRO A 155 1.91 2.58 15.81
CA PRO A 155 1.45 3.53 16.82
C PRO A 155 2.64 3.91 17.70
N ILE A 156 3.59 4.67 17.16
CA ILE A 156 4.54 5.40 17.98
C ILE A 156 3.69 6.44 18.68
N ARG A 157 3.42 6.21 19.97
CA ARG A 157 2.82 7.19 20.89
C ARG A 157 3.73 8.42 20.98
N LYS A 158 3.76 9.23 19.92
CA LYS A 158 4.32 10.57 19.97
C LYS A 158 3.40 11.34 20.90
N LYS A 159 3.85 11.58 22.13
CA LYS A 159 3.21 12.56 23.01
C LYS A 159 3.28 13.88 22.24
N ARG A 160 2.19 14.25 21.55
CA ARG A 160 2.08 15.54 20.89
C ARG A 160 2.31 16.56 21.99
N ARG A 161 3.42 17.29 21.90
CA ARG A 161 3.62 18.45 22.77
C ARG A 161 2.44 19.36 22.46
N GLY A 162 1.58 19.58 23.45
CA GLY A 162 0.47 20.52 23.30
C GLY A 162 0.98 21.89 22.87
N PRO A 163 0.11 22.76 22.35
CA PRO A 163 0.50 24.12 22.01
C PRO A 163 1.24 24.76 23.20
N ARG A 164 2.32 25.49 22.92
CA ARG A 164 3.12 26.19 23.95
C ARG A 164 2.24 27.23 24.64
N ARG A 165 1.59 26.82 25.72
CA ARG A 165 0.85 27.69 26.64
C ARG A 165 1.68 27.80 27.90
N HIS A 166 1.90 29.03 28.35
CA HIS A 166 2.52 29.29 29.64
C HIS A 166 1.50 28.96 30.73
N ASN A 167 1.85 28.00 31.58
CA ASN A 167 1.02 27.52 32.69
C ASN A 167 1.55 28.02 34.04
N ASP A 168 2.41 29.03 34.00
CA ASP A 168 3.16 29.61 35.11
C ASP A 168 3.14 31.15 35.06
N PHE A 169 2.48 31.73 34.06
CA PHE A 169 2.48 33.18 33.85
C PHE A 169 1.60 33.92 34.87
N TYR A 170 0.45 33.33 35.22
CA TYR A 170 -0.46 33.94 36.19
C TYR A 170 -0.30 33.29 37.57
N GLN A 171 -0.43 34.09 38.63
CA GLN A 171 -0.33 33.65 40.02
C GLN A 171 -1.28 32.48 40.34
N PHE A 172 -2.51 32.49 39.81
CA PHE A 172 -3.47 31.40 40.00
C PHE A 172 -3.05 30.09 39.31
N GLN A 173 -2.23 30.16 38.25
CA GLN A 173 -1.71 28.97 37.58
C GLN A 173 -0.57 28.34 38.39
N VAL A 174 0.32 29.18 38.93
CA VAL A 174 1.40 28.74 39.82
C VAL A 174 0.82 28.08 41.07
N SER A 175 -0.18 28.70 41.71
CA SER A 175 -0.84 28.12 42.88
C SER A 175 -1.56 26.79 42.54
N LYS A 176 -2.26 26.73 41.41
CA LYS A 176 -2.89 25.49 40.91
C LYS A 176 -1.89 24.37 40.62
N GLN A 177 -0.70 24.71 40.12
CA GLN A 177 0.34 23.73 39.86
C GLN A 177 1.00 23.26 41.16
N TRP A 178 1.21 24.16 42.13
CA TRP A 178 1.69 23.82 43.48
C TRP A 178 0.75 22.87 44.21
N THR A 179 -0.56 23.15 44.20
CA THR A 179 -1.56 22.26 44.83
C THR A 179 -1.58 20.89 44.16
N LYS A 180 -1.57 20.84 42.83
CA LYS A 180 -1.52 19.58 42.07
C LYS A 180 -0.24 18.77 42.35
N ASN A 181 0.90 19.45 42.51
CA ASN A 181 2.17 18.80 42.86
C ASN A 181 2.11 18.23 44.29
N ALA A 182 1.57 18.98 45.25
CA ALA A 182 1.38 18.53 46.62
C ALA A 182 0.43 17.32 46.69
N GLU A 183 -0.69 17.35 45.96
CA GLU A 183 -1.62 16.23 45.85
C GLU A 183 -0.95 14.98 45.25
N ASN A 184 -0.16 15.14 44.18
CA ASN A 184 0.57 14.03 43.59
C ASN A 184 1.62 13.45 44.54
N PHE A 185 2.30 14.30 45.31
CA PHE A 185 3.24 13.88 46.36
C PHE A 185 2.50 13.06 47.43
N LEU A 186 1.35 13.54 47.90
CA LEU A 186 0.51 12.82 48.85
C LEU A 186 -0.04 11.51 48.28
N ARG A 187 -0.47 11.47 47.01
CA ARG A 187 -0.93 10.23 46.36
C ARG A 187 0.18 9.19 46.26
N LYS A 188 1.39 9.61 45.87
CA LYS A 188 2.57 8.74 45.82
C LYS A 188 3.00 8.28 47.22
N GLY A 189 2.97 9.18 48.22
CA GLY A 189 3.26 8.85 49.61
C GLY A 189 2.23 7.90 50.24
N ARG A 190 0.93 8.10 49.96
CA ARG A 190 -0.15 7.21 50.41
C ARG A 190 -0.07 5.82 49.78
N ALA A 191 0.33 5.73 48.50
CA ALA A 191 0.52 4.45 47.82
C ALA A 191 1.62 3.57 48.47
N ASN A 192 2.62 4.19 49.10
CA ASN A 192 3.71 3.50 49.79
C ASN A 192 3.51 3.40 51.31
N LYS A 193 2.38 3.89 51.86
CA LYS A 193 2.13 3.89 53.30
C LYS A 193 2.07 2.46 53.87
N SER A 194 1.56 1.50 53.09
CA SER A 194 1.54 0.07 53.44
C SER A 194 2.93 -0.58 53.51
N MET A 195 3.98 0.05 52.95
CA MET A 195 5.37 -0.42 53.08
C MET A 195 6.05 0.08 54.36
N PHE A 196 5.53 1.14 54.98
CA PHE A 196 6.07 1.72 56.22
C PHE A 196 5.24 1.37 57.47
N GLU A 197 4.04 0.82 57.30
CA GLU A 197 3.35 0.15 58.40
C GLU A 197 4.09 -1.15 58.73
N ALA A 198 4.91 -1.11 59.77
CA ALA A 198 5.59 -2.30 60.29
C ALA A 198 4.54 -3.37 60.60
N LYS A 199 4.55 -4.49 59.84
CA LYS A 199 3.74 -5.67 60.14
C LYS A 199 4.00 -6.05 61.61
N LYS A 200 3.05 -5.75 62.50
CA LYS A 200 3.05 -6.30 63.87
C LYS A 200 2.91 -7.81 63.75
N ARG A 201 4.04 -8.51 63.72
CA ARG A 201 4.07 -9.98 63.74
C ARG A 201 3.53 -10.43 65.11
N GLN A 202 2.24 -10.75 65.17
CA GLN A 202 1.67 -11.46 66.31
C GLN A 202 2.30 -12.85 66.33
N ARG A 203 3.19 -13.09 67.29
CA ARG A 203 3.71 -14.44 67.57
C ARG A 203 2.61 -15.19 68.31
N SER A 204 1.98 -16.17 67.67
CA SER A 204 1.08 -17.09 68.35
C SER A 204 1.91 -18.01 69.25
N ILE A 205 1.73 -17.91 70.57
CA ILE A 205 2.30 -18.83 71.54
C ILE A 205 1.52 -20.15 71.42
N LYS A 206 2.15 -21.21 70.91
CA LYS A 206 1.59 -22.57 71.02
C LYS A 206 1.75 -23.01 72.49
N LYS A 207 0.64 -23.42 73.10
CA LYS A 207 0.64 -24.01 74.45
C LYS A 207 1.29 -25.41 74.36
N LEU A 208 2.23 -25.65 75.27
CA LEU A 208 2.76 -26.98 75.61
C LEU A 208 1.68 -27.79 76.34
#